data_AF-A0A2W4SLI9-F1
#
_entry.id   AF-A0A2W4SLI9-F1
#
_cell.length_a   1.000
_cell.length_b   1.000
_cell.length_c   1.000
_cell.angle_alpha   90.00
_cell.angle_beta   90.00
_cell.angle_gamma   90.00
#
_symmetry.space_group_name_H-M   'P 1'
#
loop_
_entity.id
_entity.type
_entity.pdbx_description
1 polymer ?
#
loop_
_entity_poly.entity_id
_entity_poly.type
_entity_poly.pdbx_seq_one_letter_code
_entity_poly.pdbx_strand_id
1 'polypeptide(L)'
;MAAGEPRAGLVGWSPEQDGKRIRIVLEPADWSQTALFTTPEATEKWEAVEGFWVPRPWLVSETCPGIIAASAPVEPAASPQSVGLAAVFERGGSRLGRRDGRAYSFTIRNNGEAPPVVPAGGFTLVLAGRIAALADGRAFACTASGPDQRPVCVAGVQLDRVAFEAEGETLTEWRPG
;
A
#
# COMPACT_ATOMS: atom_id res chain seq x y z
N MET A 1 -2.08 8.95 5.56
CA MET A 1 -1.30 8.75 4.30
C MET A 1 -0.37 9.93 4.05
N ALA A 2 0.63 9.84 3.16
CA ALA A 2 1.50 10.97 2.80
C ALA A 2 1.01 11.70 1.53
N ALA A 3 1.28 13.00 1.45
CA ALA A 3 1.12 13.77 0.22
C ALA A 3 2.28 13.46 -0.73
N GLY A 4 2.01 13.36 -2.03
CA GLY A 4 3.06 13.17 -3.03
C GLY A 4 2.60 12.42 -4.27
N GLU A 5 3.51 12.28 -5.23
CA GLU A 5 3.26 11.51 -6.43
C GLU A 5 2.96 10.04 -6.12
N PRO A 6 2.06 9.40 -6.88
CA PRO A 6 1.80 7.97 -6.76
C PRO A 6 3.10 7.17 -6.92
N ARG A 7 3.29 6.19 -6.04
CA ARG A 7 4.38 5.22 -6.13
C ARG A 7 3.79 3.83 -6.03
N ALA A 8 4.20 2.92 -6.90
CA ALA A 8 3.68 1.56 -6.90
C ALA A 8 3.86 0.90 -5.51
N GLY A 9 2.80 0.27 -5.05
CA GLY A 9 2.65 -0.34 -3.73
C GLY A 9 2.46 0.63 -2.56
N LEU A 10 2.57 1.95 -2.76
CA LEU A 10 2.38 2.95 -1.70
C LEU A 10 1.14 3.80 -1.97
N VAL A 11 0.35 4.02 -0.93
CA VAL A 11 -0.79 4.94 -1.00
C VAL A 11 -0.30 6.39 -0.93
N GLY A 12 -0.82 7.21 -1.83
CA GLY A 12 -0.54 8.64 -1.88
C GLY A 12 -1.79 9.46 -2.15
N TRP A 13 -1.70 10.75 -1.84
CA TRP A 13 -2.70 11.72 -2.27
C TRP A 13 -2.01 12.97 -2.83
N SER A 14 -2.68 13.62 -3.77
CA SER A 14 -2.22 14.87 -4.36
C SER A 14 -3.40 15.76 -4.75
N PRO A 15 -3.31 17.08 -4.58
CA PRO A 15 -4.19 18.00 -5.29
C PRO A 15 -4.04 17.78 -6.81
N GLU A 16 -5.13 17.87 -7.57
CA GLU A 16 -5.04 17.92 -9.03
C GLU A 16 -4.68 19.34 -9.50
N GLN A 17 -4.27 19.47 -10.77
CA GLN A 17 -3.72 20.72 -11.33
C GLN A 17 -4.66 21.94 -11.21
N ASP A 18 -5.96 21.72 -11.12
CA ASP A 18 -6.95 22.80 -10.96
C ASP A 18 -7.13 23.26 -9.51
N GLY A 19 -6.52 22.58 -8.53
CA GLY A 19 -6.69 22.83 -7.10
C GLY A 19 -8.11 22.59 -6.58
N LYS A 20 -9.01 22.07 -7.41
CA LYS A 20 -10.43 21.84 -7.08
C LYS A 20 -10.71 20.39 -6.73
N ARG A 21 -9.70 19.53 -6.85
CA ARG A 21 -9.82 18.09 -6.64
C ARG A 21 -8.63 17.58 -5.85
N ILE A 22 -8.89 16.62 -4.96
CA ILE A 22 -7.83 15.82 -4.34
C ILE A 22 -7.99 14.40 -4.87
N ARG A 23 -6.91 13.85 -5.42
CA ARG A 23 -6.85 12.47 -5.87
C ARG A 23 -6.13 11.63 -4.82
N ILE A 24 -6.74 10.52 -4.44
CA ILE A 24 -6.15 9.48 -3.59
C ILE A 24 -5.93 8.25 -4.47
N VAL A 25 -4.72 7.69 -4.43
CA VAL A 25 -4.32 6.57 -5.29
C VAL A 25 -3.52 5.54 -4.50
N LEU A 26 -3.86 4.27 -4.71
CA LEU A 26 -3.04 3.11 -4.37
C LEU A 26 -2.93 2.22 -5.61
N GLU A 27 -1.78 2.26 -6.27
CA GLU A 27 -1.44 1.35 -7.35
C GLU A 27 -0.69 0.14 -6.79
N PRO A 28 -1.09 -1.11 -7.04
CA PRO A 28 -0.31 -2.27 -6.61
C PRO A 28 1.04 -2.32 -7.32
N ALA A 29 2.10 -2.69 -6.61
CA ALA A 29 3.38 -3.01 -7.24
C ALA A 29 3.35 -4.42 -7.82
N ASP A 30 3.98 -4.63 -8.97
CA ASP A 30 4.24 -5.99 -9.47
C ASP A 30 5.48 -6.55 -8.76
N TRP A 31 5.29 -7.59 -7.95
CA TRP A 31 6.37 -8.27 -7.23
C TRP A 31 6.71 -9.65 -7.80
N SER A 32 6.09 -10.05 -8.91
CA SER A 32 6.29 -11.38 -9.52
C SER A 32 7.75 -11.66 -9.88
N GLN A 33 8.54 -10.62 -10.17
CA GLN A 33 9.95 -10.72 -10.54
C GLN A 33 10.93 -10.40 -9.40
N THR A 34 10.45 -10.22 -8.17
CA THR A 34 11.33 -9.91 -7.03
C THR A 34 11.92 -11.19 -6.46
N ALA A 35 13.11 -11.09 -5.86
CA ALA A 35 13.83 -12.23 -5.27
C ALA A 35 13.03 -13.02 -4.22
N LEU A 36 11.99 -12.43 -3.63
CA LEU A 36 11.08 -13.09 -2.70
C LEU A 36 10.10 -14.06 -3.39
N PHE A 37 9.83 -13.88 -4.69
CA PHE A 37 8.83 -14.64 -5.45
C PHE A 37 9.38 -15.34 -6.69
N THR A 38 10.70 -15.32 -6.90
CA THR A 38 11.40 -16.00 -8.01
C THR A 38 12.12 -17.31 -7.60
N THR A 39 11.78 -17.89 -6.45
CA THR A 39 12.25 -19.27 -6.13
C THR A 39 11.59 -20.26 -7.10
N PRO A 40 12.20 -21.44 -7.38
CA PRO A 40 11.62 -22.43 -8.27
C PRO A 40 10.15 -22.77 -7.92
N GLU A 41 9.86 -22.97 -6.63
CA GLU A 41 8.52 -23.30 -6.15
C GLU A 41 7.53 -22.13 -6.36
N ALA A 42 7.98 -20.90 -6.10
CA ALA A 42 7.17 -19.70 -6.29
C ALA A 42 6.86 -19.44 -7.75
N THR A 43 7.84 -19.60 -8.64
CA THR A 43 7.69 -19.38 -10.09
C THR A 43 6.73 -20.39 -10.72
N GLU A 44 6.71 -21.63 -10.23
CA GLU A 44 5.77 -22.67 -10.67
C GLU A 44 4.34 -22.47 -10.12
N LYS A 45 4.21 -21.89 -8.92
CA LYS A 45 2.91 -21.74 -8.26
C LYS A 45 2.19 -20.45 -8.62
N TRP A 46 2.89 -19.32 -8.69
CA TRP A 46 2.26 -18.00 -8.82
C TRP A 46 2.22 -17.51 -10.27
N GLU A 47 1.07 -16.98 -10.68
CA GLU A 47 0.90 -16.25 -11.95
C GLU A 47 1.13 -14.76 -11.76
N ALA A 48 0.73 -14.20 -10.62
CA ALA A 48 0.90 -12.79 -10.30
C ALA A 48 1.07 -12.57 -8.80
N VAL A 49 1.81 -11.51 -8.46
CA VAL A 49 1.99 -11.05 -7.08
C VAL A 49 1.83 -9.55 -7.05
N GLU A 50 0.76 -9.08 -6.42
CA GLU A 50 0.46 -7.67 -6.24
C GLU A 50 0.88 -7.22 -4.84
N GLY A 51 1.80 -6.25 -4.80
CA GLY A 51 2.48 -5.80 -3.60
C GLY A 51 1.98 -4.46 -3.07
N PHE A 52 1.85 -4.37 -1.75
CA PHE A 52 1.54 -3.17 -1.01
C PHE A 52 2.55 -2.97 0.12
N TRP A 53 3.20 -1.82 0.16
CA TRP A 53 4.11 -1.45 1.24
C TRP A 53 3.34 -0.87 2.42
N VAL A 54 3.74 -1.26 3.64
CA VAL A 54 3.26 -0.62 4.87
C VAL A 54 4.18 0.56 5.18
N PRO A 55 3.74 1.83 5.04
CA PRO A 55 4.66 2.97 5.06
C PRO A 55 5.40 3.18 6.37
N ARG A 56 4.78 2.80 7.50
CA ARG A 56 5.30 2.99 8.86
C ARG A 56 4.97 1.77 9.73
N PRO A 57 5.59 0.61 9.45
CA PRO A 57 5.20 -0.65 10.08
C PRO A 57 5.58 -0.72 11.57
N TRP A 58 6.38 0.23 12.05
CA TRP A 58 6.84 0.34 13.43
C TRP A 58 6.03 1.34 14.25
N LEU A 59 5.07 2.03 13.61
CA LEU A 59 4.19 2.97 14.31
C LEU A 59 3.05 2.20 14.98
N VAL A 60 2.93 2.36 16.30
CA VAL A 60 1.90 1.69 17.12
C VAL A 60 0.68 2.61 17.33
N SER A 61 0.79 3.88 16.96
CA SER A 61 -0.31 4.85 17.05
C SER A 61 -1.14 4.84 15.77
N GLU A 62 -2.47 4.84 15.94
CA GLU A 62 -3.43 5.05 14.87
C GLU A 62 -3.47 6.53 14.42
N THR A 63 -2.93 7.46 15.22
CA THR A 63 -2.80 8.87 14.84
C THR A 63 -1.43 9.14 14.21
N CYS A 64 -1.43 9.86 13.07
CA CYS A 64 -0.19 10.35 12.48
C CYS A 64 0.45 11.38 13.42
N PRO A 65 1.73 11.22 13.81
CA PRO A 65 2.40 12.20 14.64
C PRO A 65 2.49 13.54 13.89
N GLY A 66 2.19 14.63 14.59
CA GLY A 66 2.38 15.97 14.06
C GLY A 66 3.86 16.20 13.72
N ILE A 67 4.13 16.76 12.54
CA ILE A 67 5.49 17.10 12.15
C ILE A 67 5.90 18.34 12.95
N ILE A 68 6.80 18.16 13.92
CA ILE A 68 7.55 19.28 14.48
C ILE A 68 8.64 19.58 13.46
N ALA A 69 8.54 20.71 12.76
CA ALA A 69 9.59 21.13 11.84
C ALA A 69 10.90 21.30 12.62
N ALA A 70 11.85 20.41 12.39
CA ALA A 70 13.19 20.54 12.96
C ALA A 70 13.90 21.71 12.28
N SER A 71 14.52 22.59 13.06
CA SER A 71 15.21 23.80 12.58
C SER A 71 16.52 23.52 11.82
N ALA A 72 16.79 22.28 11.41
CA ALA A 72 18.07 21.88 10.83
C ALA A 72 17.97 21.66 9.31
N PRO A 73 18.98 22.06 8.50
CA PRO A 73 18.87 22.11 7.04
C PRO A 73 19.05 20.76 6.33
N VAL A 74 19.27 19.67 7.06
CA VAL A 74 19.54 18.36 6.47
C VAL A 74 18.29 17.52 6.61
N GLU A 75 17.49 17.49 5.55
CA GLU A 75 16.39 16.54 5.43
C GLU A 75 17.01 15.13 5.30
N PRO A 76 16.87 14.25 6.31
CA PRO A 76 17.44 12.92 6.24
C PRO A 76 16.77 12.14 5.11
N ALA A 77 17.55 11.36 4.37
CA ALA A 77 17.00 10.51 3.32
C ALA A 77 15.93 9.57 3.91
N ALA A 78 14.81 9.44 3.20
CA ALA A 78 13.73 8.54 3.60
C ALA A 78 14.26 7.11 3.72
N SER A 79 14.00 6.44 4.85
CA SER A 79 14.34 5.04 5.01
C SER A 79 13.54 4.18 4.01
N PRO A 80 14.15 3.13 3.43
CA PRO A 80 13.45 2.22 2.53
C PRO A 80 12.34 1.45 3.25
N GLN A 81 11.35 1.02 2.46
CA GLN A 81 10.27 0.16 2.96
C GLN A 81 10.83 -1.19 3.39
N SER A 82 10.32 -1.74 4.50
CA SER A 82 10.81 -3.00 5.11
C SER A 82 9.71 -4.02 5.40
N VAL A 83 8.44 -3.63 5.33
CA VAL A 83 7.31 -4.54 5.53
C VAL A 83 6.29 -4.34 4.43
N GLY A 84 5.86 -5.45 3.81
CA GLY A 84 4.89 -5.45 2.74
C GLY A 84 3.81 -6.52 2.89
N LEU A 85 2.75 -6.37 2.12
CA LEU A 85 1.65 -7.31 1.96
C LEU A 85 1.61 -7.73 0.49
N ALA A 86 1.57 -9.02 0.21
CA ALA A 86 1.50 -9.59 -1.12
C ALA A 86 0.17 -10.31 -1.33
N ALA A 87 -0.66 -9.78 -2.22
CA ALA A 87 -1.77 -10.53 -2.78
C ALA A 87 -1.23 -11.47 -3.87
N VAL A 88 -1.22 -12.76 -3.57
CA VAL A 88 -0.67 -13.82 -4.43
C VAL A 88 -1.78 -14.52 -5.21
N PHE A 89 -1.56 -14.76 -6.49
CA PHE A 89 -2.52 -15.40 -7.39
C PHE A 89 -1.92 -16.65 -8.02
N GLU A 90 -2.51 -17.81 -7.75
CA GLU A 90 -2.04 -19.10 -8.27
C GLU A 90 -2.22 -19.22 -9.77
N ARG A 91 -1.30 -19.93 -10.43
CA ARG A 91 -1.40 -20.25 -11.85
C ARG A 91 -2.62 -21.12 -12.12
N GLY A 92 -3.49 -20.63 -13.01
CA GLY A 92 -4.76 -21.29 -13.31
C GLY A 92 -5.79 -21.22 -12.17
N GLY A 93 -5.46 -20.52 -11.07
CA GLY A 93 -6.36 -20.25 -9.96
C GLY A 93 -7.35 -19.13 -10.26
N SER A 94 -8.13 -18.76 -9.24
CA SER A 94 -9.05 -17.64 -9.36
C SER A 94 -8.30 -16.33 -9.58
N ARG A 95 -8.76 -15.54 -10.56
CA ARG A 95 -8.30 -14.16 -10.81
C ARG A 95 -9.15 -13.12 -10.09
N LEU A 96 -10.11 -13.56 -9.29
CA LEU A 96 -10.98 -12.67 -8.55
C LEU A 96 -10.17 -11.80 -7.58
N GLY A 97 -10.46 -10.49 -7.57
CA GLY A 97 -9.75 -9.53 -6.72
C GLY A 97 -8.40 -9.06 -7.28
N ARG A 98 -7.86 -9.70 -8.32
CA ARG A 98 -6.66 -9.24 -9.02
C ARG A 98 -6.93 -7.89 -9.68
N ARG A 99 -5.97 -6.98 -9.56
CA ARG A 99 -6.05 -5.62 -10.09
C ARG A 99 -5.39 -5.47 -11.44
N ASP A 100 -4.41 -6.31 -11.78
CA ASP A 100 -3.65 -6.24 -13.03
C ASP A 100 -3.08 -4.84 -13.26
N GLY A 101 -2.48 -4.28 -12.21
CA GLY A 101 -1.94 -2.91 -12.20
C GLY A 101 -2.99 -1.80 -12.12
N ARG A 102 -4.30 -2.12 -12.16
CA ARG A 102 -5.35 -1.09 -12.04
C ARG A 102 -5.35 -0.50 -10.63
N ALA A 103 -5.01 0.77 -10.51
CA ALA A 103 -4.99 1.45 -9.22
C ALA A 103 -6.39 1.49 -8.55
N TYR A 104 -6.40 1.42 -7.22
CA TYR A 104 -7.50 1.93 -6.40
C TYR A 104 -7.40 3.45 -6.42
N SER A 105 -8.40 4.14 -6.97
CA SER A 105 -8.34 5.58 -7.16
C SER A 105 -9.67 6.21 -6.80
N PHE A 106 -9.60 7.32 -6.08
CA PHE A 106 -10.75 8.14 -5.71
C PHE A 106 -10.42 9.60 -5.85
N THR A 107 -11.39 10.40 -6.30
CA THR A 107 -11.22 11.84 -6.44
C THR A 107 -12.28 12.54 -5.61
N ILE A 108 -11.82 13.24 -4.58
CA ILE A 108 -12.65 14.12 -3.77
C ILE A 108 -12.92 15.39 -4.58
N ARG A 109 -14.20 15.76 -4.64
CA ARG A 109 -14.67 17.02 -5.20
C ARG A 109 -15.47 17.74 -4.13
N ASN A 110 -15.36 19.06 -4.08
CA ASN A 110 -16.29 19.86 -3.29
C ASN A 110 -17.51 20.21 -4.16
N ASN A 111 -18.71 20.19 -3.59
CA ASN A 111 -19.96 20.50 -4.31
C ASN A 111 -20.15 22.00 -4.57
N GLY A 112 -19.20 22.85 -4.16
CA GLY A 112 -19.19 24.31 -4.37
C GLY A 112 -17.89 24.82 -4.99
N GLU A 113 -17.73 26.15 -5.06
CA GLU A 113 -16.52 26.79 -5.64
C GLU A 113 -15.27 26.67 -4.77
N ALA A 114 -15.40 26.34 -3.48
CA ALA A 114 -14.28 26.25 -2.56
C ALA A 114 -13.43 24.98 -2.82
N PRO A 115 -12.08 25.08 -2.77
CA PRO A 115 -11.20 23.92 -2.85
C PRO A 115 -11.54 22.84 -1.82
N PRO A 116 -11.37 21.54 -2.15
CA PRO A 116 -11.52 20.47 -1.19
C PRO A 116 -10.47 20.60 -0.08
N VAL A 117 -10.92 20.46 1.16
CA VAL A 117 -10.09 20.58 2.35
C VAL A 117 -9.51 19.22 2.70
N VAL A 118 -8.22 19.18 3.03
CA VAL A 118 -7.57 17.97 3.57
C VAL A 118 -7.98 17.84 5.04
N PRO A 119 -8.55 16.70 5.47
CA PRO A 119 -8.93 16.48 6.87
C PRO A 119 -7.74 16.67 7.81
N ALA A 120 -7.98 17.18 9.03
CA ALA A 120 -6.90 17.42 9.99
C ALA A 120 -6.20 16.11 10.41
N GLY A 121 -6.95 15.01 10.50
CA GLY A 121 -6.41 13.66 10.72
C GLY A 121 -5.81 13.01 9.47
N GLY A 122 -5.92 13.67 8.31
CA GLY A 122 -5.55 13.14 7.01
C GLY A 122 -6.49 12.03 6.52
N PHE A 123 -6.02 11.31 5.49
CA PHE A 123 -6.71 10.15 4.93
C PHE A 123 -6.17 8.84 5.52
N THR A 124 -7.05 7.85 5.66
CA THR A 124 -6.75 6.48 6.11
C THR A 124 -6.96 5.47 4.99
N LEU A 125 -5.97 4.58 4.80
CA LEU A 125 -6.09 3.41 3.93
C LEU A 125 -6.50 2.23 4.82
N VAL A 126 -7.58 1.55 4.45
CA VAL A 126 -7.96 0.28 5.07
C VAL A 126 -7.69 -0.85 4.09
N LEU A 127 -6.83 -1.79 4.52
CA LEU A 127 -6.63 -3.08 3.88
C LEU A 127 -7.10 -4.14 4.87
N ALA A 128 -8.25 -4.76 4.61
CA ALA A 128 -8.79 -5.82 5.45
C ALA A 128 -8.88 -7.13 4.68
N GLY A 129 -8.60 -8.22 5.38
CA GLY A 129 -8.57 -9.55 4.80
C GLY A 129 -7.93 -10.55 5.76
N ARG A 130 -7.35 -11.60 5.20
CA ARG A 130 -6.67 -12.67 5.94
C ARG A 130 -5.24 -12.85 5.49
N ILE A 131 -4.39 -13.29 6.41
CA ILE A 131 -3.06 -13.79 6.08
C ILE A 131 -3.21 -15.12 5.32
N ALA A 132 -2.45 -15.26 4.24
CA ALA A 132 -2.45 -16.42 3.36
C ALA A 132 -1.06 -17.06 3.32
N ALA A 133 -1.02 -18.35 2.99
CA ALA A 133 0.24 -19.07 2.80
C ALA A 133 0.90 -18.70 1.46
N LEU A 134 2.22 -18.56 1.50
CA LEU A 134 3.10 -18.40 0.35
C LEU A 134 3.42 -19.76 -0.29
N ALA A 135 4.30 -19.79 -1.30
CA ALA A 135 4.54 -21.00 -2.09
C ALA A 135 5.10 -22.15 -1.26
N ASP A 136 5.98 -21.82 -0.34
CA ASP A 136 6.59 -22.73 0.62
C ASP A 136 5.71 -23.02 1.86
N GLY A 137 4.46 -22.55 1.86
CA GLY A 137 3.52 -22.73 2.95
C GLY A 137 3.67 -21.74 4.12
N ARG A 138 4.70 -20.89 4.13
CA ARG A 138 4.88 -19.88 5.19
C ARG A 138 3.93 -18.70 4.99
N ALA A 139 3.53 -18.05 6.06
CA ALA A 139 2.74 -16.81 5.99
C ALA A 139 3.60 -15.58 5.63
N PHE A 140 4.88 -15.61 5.98
CA PHE A 140 5.81 -14.50 5.79
C PHE A 140 7.09 -14.99 5.10
N ALA A 141 7.57 -14.20 4.12
CA ALA A 141 8.89 -14.36 3.53
C ALA A 141 9.74 -13.13 3.85
N CYS A 142 10.92 -13.36 4.42
CA CYS A 142 11.86 -12.31 4.77
C CYS A 142 13.20 -12.55 4.08
N THR A 143 13.79 -11.47 3.56
CA THR A 143 15.14 -11.48 2.99
C THR A 143 15.96 -10.32 3.55
N ALA A 144 17.25 -10.55 3.77
CA ALA A 144 18.20 -9.54 4.19
C ALA A 144 19.50 -9.69 3.38
N SER A 145 20.16 -8.57 3.08
CA SER A 145 21.46 -8.56 2.40
C SER A 145 22.63 -8.96 3.32
N GLY A 146 22.39 -9.10 4.61
CA GLY A 146 23.37 -9.54 5.61
C GLY A 146 22.75 -9.65 7.01
N PRO A 147 23.47 -10.24 7.99
CA PRO A 147 22.94 -10.49 9.34
C PRO A 147 22.63 -9.22 10.12
N ASP A 148 23.40 -8.15 9.89
CA ASP A 148 23.24 -6.86 10.58
C ASP A 148 22.36 -5.87 9.82
N GLN A 149 21.70 -6.33 8.75
CA GLN A 149 20.81 -5.50 7.94
C GLN A 149 19.35 -5.77 8.30
N ARG A 150 18.55 -4.70 8.36
CA ARG A 150 17.10 -4.84 8.57
C ARG A 150 16.50 -5.64 7.41
N PRO A 151 15.78 -6.75 7.68
CA PRO A 151 15.18 -7.54 6.61
C PRO A 151 14.00 -6.78 5.97
N VAL A 152 13.75 -7.12 4.72
CA VAL A 152 12.48 -6.86 4.05
C VAL A 152 11.60 -8.09 4.24
N CYS A 153 10.46 -7.92 4.90
CA CYS A 153 9.50 -8.98 5.17
C CYS A 153 8.18 -8.72 4.45
N VAL A 154 7.63 -9.75 3.81
CA VAL A 154 6.35 -9.69 3.10
C VAL A 154 5.43 -10.77 3.62
N ALA A 155 4.20 -10.39 3.97
CA ALA A 155 3.13 -11.30 4.33
C ALA A 155 2.31 -11.68 3.10
N GLY A 156 2.03 -12.96 2.90
CA GLY A 156 0.98 -13.38 1.96
C GLY A 156 -0.39 -12.95 2.50
N VAL A 157 -1.24 -12.37 1.65
CA VAL A 157 -2.58 -11.94 2.05
C VAL A 157 -3.62 -12.28 0.99
N GLN A 158 -4.85 -12.45 1.47
CA GLN A 158 -6.05 -12.37 0.65
C GLN A 158 -6.87 -11.19 1.16
N LEU A 159 -7.03 -10.17 0.32
CA LEU A 159 -7.76 -8.95 0.65
C LEU A 159 -9.25 -9.14 0.40
N ASP A 160 -10.06 -8.83 1.40
CA ASP A 160 -11.53 -8.88 1.34
C ASP A 160 -12.14 -7.46 1.21
N ARG A 161 -11.41 -6.43 1.65
CA ARG A 161 -11.81 -5.02 1.57
C ARG A 161 -10.59 -4.13 1.38
N VAL A 162 -10.69 -3.21 0.43
CA VAL A 162 -9.81 -2.03 0.33
C VAL A 162 -10.69 -0.80 0.43
N ALA A 163 -10.36 0.15 1.29
CA ALA A 163 -11.13 1.38 1.42
C ALA A 163 -10.24 2.60 1.67
N PHE A 164 -10.74 3.76 1.24
CA PHE A 164 -10.23 5.05 1.67
C PHE A 164 -11.22 5.68 2.64
N GLU A 165 -10.70 6.18 3.75
CA GLU A 165 -11.49 6.78 4.83
C GLU A 165 -10.93 8.16 5.20
N ALA A 166 -11.78 9.01 5.76
CA ALA A 166 -11.44 10.30 6.33
C ALA A 166 -12.29 10.52 7.58
N GLU A 167 -11.66 10.89 8.70
CA GLU A 167 -12.36 11.21 9.97
C GLU A 167 -13.32 10.09 10.44
N GLY A 168 -13.00 8.84 10.12
CA GLY A 168 -13.82 7.67 10.46
C GLY A 168 -14.93 7.35 9.47
N GLU A 169 -15.13 8.16 8.43
CA GLU A 169 -16.10 7.91 7.36
C GLU A 169 -15.45 7.25 6.14
N THR A 170 -16.15 6.30 5.54
CA THR A 170 -15.72 5.66 4.28
C THR A 170 -16.01 6.58 3.09
N LEU A 171 -14.95 7.00 2.40
CA LEU A 171 -15.03 7.77 1.16
C LEU A 171 -15.38 6.89 -0.04
N THR A 172 -14.72 5.73 -0.12
CA THR A 172 -14.94 4.73 -1.16
C THR A 172 -14.41 3.38 -0.72
N GLU A 173 -14.93 2.32 -1.33
CA GLU A 173 -14.60 0.94 -0.98
C GLU A 173 -14.61 0.02 -2.21
N TRP A 174 -13.73 -0.97 -2.18
CA TRP A 174 -13.64 -2.06 -3.13
C TRP A 174 -13.66 -3.39 -2.40
N ARG A 175 -14.46 -4.34 -2.93
CA ARG A 175 -14.50 -5.74 -2.49
C ARG A 175 -14.24 -6.65 -3.68
N PRO A 176 -13.53 -7.78 -3.51
CA PRO A 176 -13.54 -8.85 -4.50
C PRO A 176 -14.99 -9.33 -4.67
N GLY A 177 -15.49 -9.32 -5.90
CA GLY A 177 -16.89 -9.63 -6.23
C GLY A 177 -17.28 -11.09 -6.08
#